data_AF-A0A8C2GQY1-F1
#
_entry.id   AF-A0A8C2GQY1-F1
#
_cell.length_a   1.000
_cell.length_b   1.000
_cell.length_c   1.000
_cell.angle_alpha   90.00
_cell.angle_beta   90.00
_cell.angle_gamma   90.00
#
_symmetry.space_group_name_H-M   'P 1'
#
loop_
_entity.id
_entity.type
_entity.pdbx_description
1 polymer ?
#
loop_
_entity_poly.entity_id
_entity_poly.type
_entity_poly.pdbx_seq_one_letter_code
_entity_poly.pdbx_strand_id
1 'polypeptide(L)'
;LCHTHDIIQRTNRALLCKTTSDGQNQVIQIGRAHTTDNDDELSRLAQLGLDPVRLRQTGLISGQSSTRRIGDYKVKFYHTDIDVLSAAKQKPIISEPEIHGGQSLEGVTGFLLLMSEGLIKALESAHGPEQVNQEIVAMVAAELAQQSSLEAAAQSVVERVKRLHHDAYVSGRQRAPHCGRHEDMTLLIRVVNYTLADGSLTPTQGGRIYPVSVPYSNHQSTSKTSVMLSLVMPAQGTLTNGSNTASTLEGDTPTAGQSPTATLQSTNTHTQSSSSSSGDGSLFRQRGSQAAQPDETGRVPPYVDFTQFYRLWGSDHSEGQGLSGDLGPQ
;
A
#
# COMPACT_ATOMS: atom_id res chain seq x y z
N LEU A 1 18.01 -4.92 7.66
CA LEU A 1 17.64 -3.58 7.18
C LEU A 1 18.30 -3.19 5.85
N CYS A 2 19.30 -3.91 5.32
CA CYS A 2 20.00 -3.50 4.09
C CYS A 2 19.13 -3.48 2.80
N HIS A 3 18.01 -4.17 2.74
CA HIS A 3 17.13 -4.22 1.54
C HIS A 3 16.12 -3.07 1.42
N THR A 4 15.96 -2.20 2.43
CA THR A 4 15.03 -1.05 2.34
C THR A 4 15.60 0.13 1.56
N HIS A 5 16.90 0.12 1.25
CA HIS A 5 17.63 1.28 0.74
C HIS A 5 17.43 1.53 -0.76
N ASP A 6 17.28 0.47 -1.57
CA ASP A 6 17.04 0.61 -3.02
C ASP A 6 15.57 0.89 -3.36
N ILE A 7 14.65 0.60 -2.44
CA ILE A 7 13.21 0.63 -2.71
C ILE A 7 12.68 2.07 -2.73
N ILE A 8 13.30 3.00 -1.97
CA ILE A 8 12.86 4.41 -1.86
C ILE A 8 13.38 5.28 -3.02
N GLN A 9 14.20 4.74 -3.93
CA GLN A 9 14.58 5.48 -5.15
C GLN A 9 13.43 5.70 -6.15
N ARG A 10 12.22 5.19 -5.86
CA ARG A 10 10.99 5.35 -6.66
C ARG A 10 9.84 5.88 -5.78
N THR A 11 8.67 5.98 -6.38
CA THR A 11 7.33 6.15 -5.77
C THR A 11 6.86 5.03 -4.84
N ASN A 12 7.68 4.00 -4.60
CA ASN A 12 7.38 2.96 -3.61
C ASN A 12 7.32 3.57 -2.20
N ARG A 13 6.56 2.96 -1.31
CA ARG A 13 6.40 3.47 0.06
C ARG A 13 6.89 2.46 1.08
N ALA A 14 7.49 2.98 2.14
CA ALA A 14 7.84 2.25 3.34
C ALA A 14 6.96 2.76 4.51
N LEU A 15 6.27 1.85 5.21
CA LEU A 15 5.46 2.18 6.38
C LEU A 15 5.95 1.39 7.59
N LEU A 16 6.17 2.07 8.70
CA LEU A 16 6.35 1.46 10.02
C LEU A 16 5.02 1.49 10.76
N CYS A 17 4.48 0.32 11.06
CA CYS A 17 3.31 0.15 11.91
C CYS A 17 3.78 -0.17 13.33
N LYS A 18 3.40 0.66 14.30
CA LYS A 18 3.60 0.42 15.73
C LYS A 18 2.26 0.07 16.37
N THR A 19 2.18 -1.09 16.99
CA THR A 19 1.00 -1.50 17.76
C THR A 19 1.14 -0.94 19.17
N THR A 20 0.19 -0.10 19.57
CA THR A 20 0.12 0.44 20.93
C THR A 20 -0.47 -0.58 21.91
N SER A 21 -0.33 -0.35 23.22
CA SER A 21 -0.92 -1.19 24.27
C SER A 21 -2.44 -1.35 24.14
N ASP A 22 -3.10 -0.37 23.53
CA ASP A 22 -4.56 -0.36 23.33
C ASP A 22 -4.98 -1.20 22.10
N GLY A 23 -4.02 -1.87 21.45
CA GLY A 23 -4.24 -2.63 20.23
C GLY A 23 -4.43 -1.77 18.97
N GLN A 24 -4.19 -0.46 19.06
CA GLN A 24 -4.27 0.43 17.90
C GLN A 24 -2.96 0.44 17.11
N ASN A 25 -3.09 0.47 15.78
CA ASN A 25 -1.97 0.50 14.86
C ASN A 25 -1.65 1.94 14.47
N GLN A 26 -0.55 2.48 14.99
CA GLN A 26 -0.01 3.76 14.57
C GLN A 26 0.81 3.59 13.29
N VAL A 27 0.41 4.29 12.22
CA VAL A 27 1.06 4.23 10.92
C VAL A 27 2.03 5.39 10.75
N ILE A 28 3.30 5.08 10.52
CA ILE A 28 4.36 6.07 10.27
C ILE A 28 4.91 5.82 8.88
N GLN A 29 4.72 6.76 7.96
CA GLN A 29 5.35 6.68 6.64
C GLN A 29 6.81 7.12 6.72
N ILE A 30 7.71 6.28 6.22
CA ILE A 30 9.14 6.59 6.13
C ILE A 30 9.37 7.27 4.78
N GLY A 31 9.60 8.58 4.85
CA GLY A 31 9.89 9.40 3.68
C GLY A 31 8.69 9.78 2.83
N ARG A 32 8.96 10.49 1.73
CA ARG A 32 7.95 10.92 0.77
C ARG A 32 8.30 10.42 -0.63
N ALA A 33 7.27 10.19 -1.44
CA ALA A 33 7.46 9.79 -2.82
C ALA A 33 8.17 10.90 -3.60
N HIS A 34 9.24 10.56 -4.31
CA HIS A 34 9.94 11.50 -5.19
C HIS A 34 9.13 11.72 -6.47
N THR A 35 8.25 12.73 -6.45
CA THR A 35 7.34 13.10 -7.55
C THR A 35 7.31 14.62 -7.71
N THR A 36 6.68 15.11 -8.78
CA THR A 36 6.47 16.56 -9.01
C THR A 36 5.54 17.22 -7.97
N ASP A 37 4.80 16.43 -7.19
CA ASP A 37 3.97 16.92 -6.08
C ASP A 37 4.75 17.10 -4.78
N ASN A 38 5.98 16.58 -4.71
CA ASN A 38 6.86 16.77 -3.56
C ASN A 38 7.60 18.12 -3.69
N ASP A 39 7.34 19.04 -2.77
CA ASP A 39 7.89 20.40 -2.78
C ASP A 39 9.43 20.44 -2.67
N ASP A 40 10.04 19.47 -1.99
CA ASP A 40 11.50 19.38 -1.86
C ASP A 40 12.14 18.99 -3.21
N GLU A 41 11.54 18.02 -3.90
CA GLU A 41 11.96 17.63 -5.24
C GLU A 41 11.69 18.74 -6.26
N LEU A 42 10.56 19.44 -6.13
CA LEU A 42 10.22 20.56 -7.00
C LEU A 42 11.22 21.72 -6.82
N SER A 43 11.60 22.01 -5.58
CA SER A 43 12.63 23.01 -5.26
C SER A 43 13.99 22.62 -5.83
N ARG A 44 14.39 21.35 -5.73
CA ARG A 44 15.61 20.81 -6.36
C ARG A 44 15.58 20.98 -7.88
N LEU A 45 14.47 20.65 -8.53
CA LEU A 45 14.31 20.81 -9.97
C LEU A 45 14.34 22.29 -10.39
N ALA A 46 13.76 23.18 -9.58
CA ALA A 46 13.80 24.63 -9.81
C ALA A 46 15.23 25.19 -9.74
N GLN A 47 16.06 24.71 -8.80
CA GLN A 47 17.48 25.08 -8.71
C GLN A 47 18.28 24.69 -9.97
N LEU A 48 17.82 23.66 -10.70
CA LEU A 48 18.40 23.25 -11.98
C LEU A 48 17.96 24.12 -13.16
N GLY A 49 17.07 25.11 -12.95
CA GLY A 49 16.55 26.00 -13.98
C GLY A 49 15.24 25.52 -14.62
N LEU A 50 14.58 24.52 -14.05
CA LEU A 50 13.28 24.05 -14.52
C LEU A 50 12.14 24.84 -13.91
N ASP A 51 11.06 25.01 -14.67
CA ASP A 51 9.86 25.70 -14.20
C ASP A 51 9.00 24.76 -13.31
N PRO A 52 8.87 25.04 -12.00
CA PRO A 52 8.12 24.20 -11.08
C PRO A 52 6.62 24.14 -11.41
N VAL A 53 6.05 25.20 -11.99
CA VAL A 53 4.62 25.25 -12.33
C VAL A 53 4.33 24.31 -13.50
N ARG A 54 5.17 24.36 -14.55
CA ARG A 54 5.05 23.45 -15.69
C ARG A 54 5.26 21.99 -15.29
N LEU A 55 6.20 21.71 -14.39
CA LEU A 55 6.44 20.35 -13.88
C LEU A 55 5.24 19.80 -13.13
N ARG A 56 4.65 20.58 -12.22
CA ARG A 56 3.41 20.24 -11.51
C ARG A 56 2.24 19.98 -12.46
N GLN A 57 2.05 20.84 -13.46
CA GLN A 57 0.96 20.70 -14.43
C GLN A 57 1.12 19.47 -15.33
N THR A 58 2.35 19.12 -15.70
CA THR A 58 2.60 17.95 -16.53
C THR A 58 2.40 16.65 -15.74
N GLY A 59 2.86 16.61 -14.48
CA GLY A 59 2.72 15.47 -13.55
C GLY A 59 3.52 14.22 -13.91
N LEU A 60 3.80 14.00 -15.20
CA LEU A 60 4.55 12.86 -15.73
C LEU A 60 5.72 13.32 -16.59
N ILE A 61 6.90 12.77 -16.31
CA ILE A 61 8.13 13.03 -17.05
C ILE A 61 8.49 11.76 -17.82
N SER A 62 8.35 11.81 -19.15
CA SER A 62 8.55 10.64 -20.03
C SER A 62 7.70 9.42 -19.63
N GLY A 63 6.42 9.66 -19.29
CA GLY A 63 5.45 8.61 -18.95
C GLY A 63 5.50 8.10 -17.52
N GLN A 64 6.26 8.74 -16.64
CA GLN A 64 6.49 8.30 -15.26
C GLN A 64 6.46 9.51 -14.31
N SER A 65 5.85 9.35 -13.14
CA SER A 65 5.70 10.43 -12.14
C SER A 65 6.96 10.65 -11.30
N SER A 66 7.86 9.67 -11.26
CA SER A 66 8.99 9.70 -10.35
C SER A 66 10.13 10.63 -10.79
N THR A 67 10.66 11.44 -9.89
CA THR A 67 11.75 12.41 -10.14
C THR A 67 13.15 11.86 -9.84
N ARG A 68 13.23 10.68 -9.23
CA ARG A 68 14.47 9.91 -9.01
C ARG A 68 14.27 8.52 -9.59
N ARG A 69 15.23 8.03 -10.38
CA ARG A 69 15.13 6.74 -11.09
C ARG A 69 16.51 6.13 -11.28
N ILE A 70 16.61 4.82 -11.04
CA ILE A 70 17.74 4.00 -11.46
C ILE A 70 17.57 3.66 -12.95
N GLY A 71 18.62 3.86 -13.74
CA GLY A 71 18.57 3.60 -15.19
C GLY A 71 17.86 4.70 -15.97
N ASP A 72 16.98 4.30 -16.90
CA ASP A 72 16.27 5.20 -17.83
C ASP A 72 17.22 6.08 -18.66
N TYR A 73 18.03 5.44 -19.51
CA TYR A 73 19.08 6.12 -20.28
C TYR A 73 18.54 7.31 -21.09
N LYS A 74 17.29 7.24 -21.56
CA LYS A 74 16.65 8.30 -22.33
C LYS A 74 16.63 9.60 -21.52
N VAL A 75 16.16 9.54 -20.29
CA VAL A 75 16.08 10.73 -19.44
C VAL A 75 17.45 11.09 -18.82
N LYS A 76 18.40 10.15 -18.74
CA LYS A 76 19.75 10.45 -18.21
C LYS A 76 20.66 11.16 -19.23
N PHE A 77 20.57 10.78 -20.51
CA PHE A 77 21.45 11.28 -21.57
C PHE A 77 20.77 12.28 -22.49
N TYR A 78 19.48 12.11 -22.76
CA TYR A 78 18.71 12.92 -23.71
C TYR A 78 17.65 13.79 -23.01
N HIS A 79 17.94 14.29 -21.81
CA HIS A 79 17.03 15.21 -21.10
C HIS A 79 16.88 16.55 -21.81
N THR A 80 17.88 16.97 -22.59
CA THR A 80 17.83 18.17 -23.44
C THR A 80 16.75 18.08 -24.52
N ASP A 81 16.42 16.85 -24.94
CA ASP A 81 15.45 16.57 -26.02
C ASP A 81 14.02 16.45 -25.48
N ILE A 82 13.85 16.55 -24.16
CA ILE A 82 12.55 16.50 -23.49
C ILE A 82 12.15 17.94 -23.15
N ASP A 83 11.08 18.45 -23.77
CA ASP A 83 10.63 19.85 -23.67
C ASP A 83 10.47 20.39 -22.24
N VAL A 84 10.10 19.51 -21.30
CA VAL A 84 9.88 19.87 -19.89
C VAL A 84 11.20 19.91 -19.10
N LEU A 85 12.25 19.25 -19.59
CA LEU A 85 13.55 19.11 -18.95
C LEU A 85 14.69 19.84 -19.67
N SER A 86 14.43 20.36 -20.88
CA SER A 86 15.45 20.92 -21.77
C SER A 86 16.22 22.10 -21.19
N ALA A 87 15.60 22.86 -20.29
CA ALA A 87 16.21 23.98 -19.59
C ALA A 87 17.11 23.58 -18.39
N ALA A 88 17.20 22.28 -18.07
CA ALA A 88 17.98 21.82 -16.92
C ALA A 88 19.48 21.99 -17.15
N LYS A 89 20.18 22.58 -16.18
CA LYS A 89 21.63 22.75 -16.19
C LYS A 89 22.40 21.45 -15.97
N GLN A 90 21.77 20.48 -15.30
CA GLN A 90 22.33 19.17 -14.97
C GLN A 90 21.22 18.12 -15.04
N LYS A 91 21.57 16.82 -14.90
CA LYS A 91 20.63 15.70 -14.95
C LYS A 91 19.47 15.91 -13.96
N PRO A 92 18.24 16.19 -14.42
CA PRO A 92 17.14 16.53 -13.53
C PRO A 92 16.59 15.30 -12.80
N ILE A 93 16.58 14.15 -13.49
CA ILE A 93 16.24 12.85 -12.89
C ILE A 93 17.54 12.19 -12.40
N ILE A 94 17.68 12.08 -11.09
CA ILE A 94 18.89 11.52 -10.44
C ILE A 94 18.67 10.07 -10.00
N SER A 95 19.75 9.37 -9.65
CA SER A 95 19.73 7.98 -9.13
C SER A 95 20.26 7.93 -7.70
N GLU A 96 20.35 9.08 -7.05
CA GLU A 96 20.84 9.19 -5.68
C GLU A 96 19.69 8.95 -4.70
N PRO A 97 19.83 7.98 -3.77
CA PRO A 97 18.78 7.68 -2.81
C PRO A 97 18.65 8.78 -1.76
N GLU A 98 17.45 8.98 -1.25
CA GLU A 98 17.24 9.76 -0.04
C GLU A 98 17.37 8.85 1.19
N ILE A 99 18.40 9.11 2.00
CA ILE A 99 18.66 8.35 3.22
C ILE A 99 17.87 8.99 4.36
N HIS A 100 16.91 8.24 4.87
CA HIS A 100 16.18 8.62 6.07
C HIS A 100 16.98 8.19 7.31
N GLY A 101 17.03 9.05 8.31
CA GLY A 101 17.74 8.77 9.56
C GLY A 101 17.25 7.51 10.28
N GLY A 102 18.04 7.06 11.26
CA GLY A 102 17.71 5.88 12.06
C GLY A 102 16.40 6.05 12.85
N GLN A 103 15.53 5.05 12.78
CA GLN A 103 14.35 4.95 13.63
C GLN A 103 14.64 3.97 14.78
N SER A 104 14.48 4.40 16.03
CA SER A 104 14.60 3.49 17.16
C SER A 104 13.46 2.48 17.16
N LEU A 105 13.81 1.20 17.19
CA LEU A 105 12.89 0.07 17.28
C LEU A 105 12.86 -0.55 18.68
N GLU A 106 13.54 0.07 19.64
CA GLU A 106 13.57 -0.41 21.03
C GLU A 106 12.16 -0.36 21.64
N GLY A 107 11.70 -1.49 22.16
CA GLY A 107 10.35 -1.63 22.73
C GLY A 107 9.19 -1.55 21.72
N VAL A 108 9.47 -1.45 20.43
CA VAL A 108 8.43 -1.40 19.40
C VAL A 108 7.91 -2.79 19.08
N THR A 109 6.60 -2.95 19.11
CA THR A 109 5.88 -4.13 18.61
C THR A 109 5.09 -3.73 17.38
N GLY A 110 5.15 -4.50 16.30
CA GLY A 110 4.43 -4.22 15.07
C GLY A 110 5.09 -4.81 13.83
N PHE A 111 5.05 -4.07 12.71
CA PHE A 111 5.59 -4.54 11.44
C PHE A 111 5.97 -3.38 10.51
N LEU A 112 6.96 -3.64 9.66
CA LEU A 112 7.42 -2.78 8.58
C LEU A 112 6.85 -3.30 7.25
N LEU A 113 6.33 -2.39 6.44
CA LEU A 113 5.82 -2.66 5.11
C LEU A 113 6.69 -1.98 4.07
N LEU A 114 6.99 -2.69 2.98
CA LEU A 114 7.50 -2.11 1.75
C LEU A 114 6.54 -2.49 0.63
N MET A 115 6.07 -1.50 -0.11
CA MET A 115 5.08 -1.71 -1.14
C MET A 115 5.39 -0.93 -2.41
N SER A 116 5.10 -1.58 -3.53
CA SER A 116 5.20 -1.00 -4.88
C SER A 116 4.16 0.11 -5.08
N GLU A 117 4.47 1.06 -5.97
CA GLU A 117 3.48 2.05 -6.44
C GLU A 117 2.20 1.40 -6.98
N GLY A 118 2.28 0.27 -7.69
CA GLY A 118 1.11 -0.37 -8.30
C GLY A 118 0.05 -0.81 -7.29
N LEU A 119 0.47 -1.36 -6.15
CA LEU A 119 -0.43 -1.72 -5.04
C LEU A 119 -1.17 -0.49 -4.49
N ILE A 120 -0.42 0.58 -4.25
CA ILE A 120 -0.94 1.84 -3.72
C ILE A 120 -1.93 2.46 -4.71
N LYS A 121 -1.52 2.59 -5.98
CA LYS A 121 -2.31 3.23 -7.04
C LYS A 121 -3.59 2.46 -7.34
N ALA A 122 -3.56 1.13 -7.29
CA ALA A 122 -4.76 0.31 -7.46
C ALA A 122 -5.78 0.58 -6.36
N LEU A 123 -5.34 0.67 -5.10
CA LEU A 123 -6.23 0.98 -3.99
C LEU A 123 -6.72 2.45 -4.04
N GLU A 124 -5.83 3.40 -4.33
CA GLU A 124 -6.17 4.81 -4.55
C GLU A 124 -7.24 4.98 -5.66
N SER A 125 -7.18 4.17 -6.71
CA SER A 125 -8.14 4.23 -7.82
C SER A 125 -9.51 3.66 -7.45
N ALA A 126 -9.55 2.65 -6.59
CA ALA A 126 -10.78 1.99 -6.16
C ALA A 126 -11.52 2.78 -5.07
N HIS A 127 -10.81 3.22 -4.02
CA HIS A 127 -11.40 3.84 -2.83
C HIS A 127 -11.16 5.35 -2.73
N GLY A 128 -10.29 5.90 -3.59
CA GLY A 128 -9.85 7.29 -3.52
C GLY A 128 -8.51 7.43 -2.82
N PRO A 129 -7.88 8.62 -2.89
CA PRO A 129 -6.55 8.85 -2.34
C PRO A 129 -6.52 8.99 -0.81
N GLU A 130 -7.68 9.05 -0.16
CA GLU A 130 -7.78 9.29 1.28
C GLU A 130 -7.48 7.99 2.06
N GLN A 131 -6.59 8.08 3.05
CA GLN A 131 -6.30 7.00 4.03
C GLN A 131 -5.76 5.66 3.48
N VAL A 132 -5.31 5.58 2.23
CA VAL A 132 -4.77 4.35 1.61
C VAL A 132 -3.71 3.66 2.48
N ASN A 133 -2.80 4.42 3.10
CA ASN A 133 -1.78 3.87 3.99
C ASN A 133 -2.39 3.16 5.22
N GLN A 134 -3.44 3.75 5.80
CA GLN A 134 -4.12 3.18 6.97
C GLN A 134 -4.91 1.94 6.58
N GLU A 135 -5.56 1.96 5.41
CA GLU A 135 -6.31 0.83 4.89
C GLU A 135 -5.39 -0.38 4.62
N ILE A 136 -4.23 -0.17 3.98
CA ILE A 136 -3.24 -1.24 3.75
C ILE A 136 -2.75 -1.82 5.08
N VAL A 137 -2.42 -0.97 6.06
CA VAL A 137 -1.99 -1.44 7.38
C VAL A 137 -3.10 -2.22 8.09
N ALA A 138 -4.36 -1.78 8.00
CA ALA A 138 -5.49 -2.49 8.57
C ALA A 138 -5.71 -3.85 7.91
N MET A 139 -5.59 -3.94 6.58
CA MET A 139 -5.64 -5.22 5.86
C MET A 139 -4.51 -6.15 6.30
N VAL A 140 -3.26 -5.66 6.36
CA VAL A 140 -2.13 -6.48 6.81
C VAL A 140 -2.31 -6.95 8.24
N ALA A 141 -2.74 -6.08 9.16
CA ALA A 141 -2.98 -6.45 10.55
C ALA A 141 -4.06 -7.53 10.68
N ALA A 142 -5.13 -7.45 9.88
CA ALA A 142 -6.19 -8.44 9.85
C ALA A 142 -5.70 -9.79 9.31
N GLU A 143 -4.86 -9.79 8.27
CA GLU A 143 -4.27 -11.02 7.72
C GLU A 143 -3.22 -11.62 8.64
N LEU A 144 -2.37 -10.82 9.29
CA LEU A 144 -1.38 -11.32 10.27
C LEU A 144 -2.03 -11.98 11.49
N ALA A 145 -3.27 -11.57 11.83
CA ALA A 145 -4.04 -12.19 12.90
C ALA A 145 -4.71 -13.52 12.50
N GLN A 146 -4.76 -13.85 11.21
CA GLN A 146 -5.44 -15.05 10.69
C GLN A 146 -4.47 -16.07 10.10
N GLN A 147 -3.40 -15.60 9.47
CA GLN A 147 -2.47 -16.43 8.72
C GLN A 147 -1.33 -16.94 9.61
N SER A 148 -0.90 -18.17 9.34
CA SER A 148 0.26 -18.79 9.99
C SER A 148 1.60 -18.44 9.33
N SER A 149 1.58 -17.77 8.17
CA SER A 149 2.76 -17.39 7.37
C SER A 149 2.67 -15.93 6.91
N LEU A 150 3.83 -15.27 6.87
CA LEU A 150 3.96 -13.89 6.39
C LEU A 150 3.74 -13.77 4.88
N GLU A 151 4.20 -14.76 4.14
CA GLU A 151 4.02 -14.84 2.70
C GLU A 151 2.53 -14.99 2.36
N ALA A 152 1.81 -15.84 3.11
CA ALA A 152 0.37 -16.00 2.98
C ALA A 152 -0.37 -14.69 3.31
N ALA A 153 0.02 -14.00 4.38
CA ALA A 153 -0.56 -12.69 4.72
C ALA A 153 -0.31 -11.64 3.63
N ALA A 154 0.93 -11.52 3.14
CA ALA A 154 1.27 -10.56 2.08
C ALA A 154 0.49 -10.85 0.79
N GLN A 155 0.42 -12.11 0.38
CA GLN A 155 -0.30 -12.54 -0.81
C GLN A 155 -1.81 -12.29 -0.69
N SER A 156 -2.41 -12.60 0.47
CA SER A 156 -3.83 -12.36 0.74
C SER A 156 -4.19 -10.87 0.62
N VAL A 157 -3.34 -9.98 1.14
CA VAL A 157 -3.53 -8.53 1.00
C VAL A 157 -3.46 -8.09 -0.47
N VAL A 158 -2.48 -8.58 -1.23
CA VAL A 158 -2.34 -8.25 -2.66
C VAL A 158 -3.57 -8.74 -3.45
N GLU A 159 -4.03 -9.95 -3.18
CA GLU A 159 -5.23 -10.51 -3.83
C GLU A 159 -6.50 -9.75 -3.46
N ARG A 160 -6.62 -9.32 -2.20
CA ARG A 160 -7.73 -8.49 -1.74
C ARG A 160 -7.77 -7.14 -2.45
N VAL A 161 -6.63 -6.46 -2.59
CA VAL A 161 -6.54 -5.19 -3.35
C VAL A 161 -6.87 -5.39 -4.83
N LYS A 162 -6.36 -6.47 -5.44
CA LYS A 162 -6.69 -6.82 -6.83
C LYS A 162 -8.19 -7.03 -7.01
N ARG A 163 -8.85 -7.72 -6.07
CA ARG A 163 -10.31 -7.92 -6.08
C ARG A 163 -11.06 -6.60 -5.94
N LEU A 164 -10.69 -5.76 -4.97
CA LEU A 164 -11.30 -4.44 -4.78
C LEU A 164 -11.21 -3.57 -6.04
N HIS A 165 -10.05 -3.55 -6.68
CA HIS A 165 -9.85 -2.83 -7.94
C HIS A 165 -10.70 -3.39 -9.09
N HIS A 166 -10.78 -4.72 -9.20
CA HIS A 166 -11.63 -5.37 -10.21
C HIS A 166 -13.12 -5.10 -9.97
N ASP A 167 -13.59 -5.23 -8.72
CA ASP A 167 -14.97 -4.98 -8.34
C ASP A 167 -15.34 -3.51 -8.59
N ALA A 168 -14.44 -2.57 -8.30
CA ALA A 168 -14.63 -1.15 -8.60
C ALA A 168 -14.80 -0.91 -10.11
N TYR A 169 -14.00 -1.59 -10.96
CA TYR A 169 -14.15 -1.54 -12.42
C TYR A 169 -15.49 -2.11 -12.88
N VAL A 170 -15.84 -3.33 -12.44
CA VAL A 170 -17.08 -4.02 -12.82
C VAL A 170 -18.33 -3.29 -12.34
N SER A 171 -18.25 -2.60 -11.19
CA SER A 171 -19.38 -1.86 -10.63
C SER A 171 -19.90 -0.73 -11.54
N GLY A 172 -19.08 -0.26 -12.51
CA GLY A 172 -19.44 0.83 -13.42
C GLY A 172 -19.71 2.18 -12.72
N ARG A 173 -19.35 2.31 -11.43
CA ARG A 173 -19.59 3.52 -10.63
C ARG A 173 -18.57 4.62 -10.95
N GLN A 174 -18.66 5.73 -10.22
CA GLN A 174 -17.80 6.92 -10.36
C GLN A 174 -16.29 6.63 -10.45
N ARG A 175 -15.82 5.53 -9.85
CA ARG A 175 -14.40 5.14 -9.82
C ARG A 175 -13.99 4.15 -10.91
N ALA A 176 -14.95 3.50 -11.60
CA ALA A 176 -14.68 2.52 -12.66
C ALA A 176 -13.74 3.03 -13.78
N PRO A 177 -13.83 4.30 -14.25
CA PRO A 177 -12.91 4.80 -15.29
C PRO A 177 -11.43 4.79 -14.87
N HIS A 178 -11.16 4.82 -13.56
CA HIS A 178 -9.81 4.84 -13.00
C HIS A 178 -9.25 3.42 -12.79
N CYS A 179 -10.10 2.39 -12.89
CA CYS A 179 -9.76 1.00 -12.58
C CYS A 179 -9.62 0.12 -13.84
N GLY A 180 -9.38 0.71 -15.02
CA GLY A 180 -9.27 -0.05 -16.28
C GLY A 180 -8.02 -0.93 -16.39
N ARG A 181 -6.96 -0.59 -15.63
CA ARG A 181 -5.71 -1.37 -15.52
C ARG A 181 -5.01 -1.03 -14.20
N HIS A 182 -4.19 -1.95 -13.72
CA HIS A 182 -3.28 -1.70 -12.61
C HIS A 182 -1.86 -2.14 -13.00
N GLU A 183 -0.87 -1.52 -12.38
CA GLU A 183 0.54 -1.90 -12.51
C GLU A 183 0.86 -3.13 -11.62
N ASP A 184 2.09 -3.61 -11.66
CA ASP A 184 2.55 -4.71 -10.82
C ASP A 184 2.41 -4.37 -9.33
N MET A 185 1.91 -5.33 -8.55
CA MET A 185 1.68 -5.19 -7.12
C MET A 185 2.66 -6.08 -6.34
N THR A 186 3.45 -5.46 -5.46
CA THR A 186 4.36 -6.14 -4.55
C THR A 186 4.19 -5.59 -3.14
N LEU A 187 4.14 -6.50 -2.16
CA LEU A 187 4.10 -6.20 -0.74
C LEU A 187 5.11 -7.08 -0.01
N LEU A 188 5.99 -6.45 0.78
CA LEU A 188 6.89 -7.13 1.69
C LEU A 188 6.53 -6.73 3.12
N ILE A 189 6.33 -7.74 3.96
CA ILE A 189 6.03 -7.57 5.38
C ILE A 189 7.24 -8.04 6.18
N ARG A 190 7.73 -7.20 7.09
CA ARG A 190 8.75 -7.56 8.07
C ARG A 190 8.24 -7.29 9.48
N VAL A 191 8.09 -8.35 10.24
CA VAL A 191 7.60 -8.30 11.62
C VAL A 191 8.67 -7.77 12.56
N VAL A 192 8.26 -6.99 13.57
CA VAL A 192 9.12 -6.47 14.65
C VAL A 192 8.46 -6.81 15.98
N ASN A 193 9.04 -7.76 16.72
CA ASN A 193 8.54 -8.23 18.04
C ASN A 193 7.04 -8.60 18.07
N TYR A 194 6.47 -9.02 16.95
CA TYR A 194 5.04 -9.27 16.82
C TYR A 194 4.78 -10.77 16.65
N THR A 195 3.89 -11.30 17.48
CA THR A 195 3.53 -12.72 17.49
C THR A 195 2.50 -12.97 16.40
N LEU A 196 2.83 -13.81 15.43
CA LEU A 196 1.86 -14.33 14.47
C LEU A 196 0.83 -15.19 15.20
N ALA A 197 -0.38 -15.26 14.65
CA ALA A 197 -1.38 -16.17 15.16
C ALA A 197 -0.88 -17.62 14.98
N ASP A 198 -0.70 -18.32 16.09
CA ASP A 198 -0.68 -19.78 16.05
C ASP A 198 -2.06 -20.21 15.56
N GLY A 199 -2.12 -21.06 14.52
CA GLY A 199 -3.35 -21.44 13.79
C GLY A 199 -4.43 -22.17 14.60
N SER A 200 -4.49 -21.95 15.91
CA SER A 200 -5.45 -22.49 16.88
C SER A 200 -6.49 -21.44 17.28
N LEU A 201 -7.20 -20.87 16.31
CA LEU A 201 -8.55 -20.35 16.57
C LEU A 201 -9.55 -21.38 16.06
N THR A 202 -9.79 -22.40 16.88
CA THR A 202 -10.94 -23.28 16.72
C THR A 202 -12.22 -22.43 16.77
N PRO A 203 -13.11 -22.48 15.76
CA PRO A 203 -14.43 -21.91 15.92
C PRO A 203 -15.16 -22.77 16.96
N THR A 204 -15.89 -22.14 17.91
CA THR A 204 -16.55 -22.71 19.11
C THR A 204 -15.59 -23.08 20.25
N GLN A 205 -15.74 -22.61 21.49
CA GLN A 205 -16.93 -22.57 22.33
C GLN A 205 -16.91 -21.37 23.28
N GLY A 206 -17.96 -20.56 23.24
CA GLY A 206 -18.11 -19.41 24.13
C GLY A 206 -19.23 -18.54 23.61
N GLY A 207 -20.45 -19.09 23.59
CA GLY A 207 -21.63 -18.33 23.22
C GLY A 207 -21.63 -17.04 24.03
N ARG A 208 -21.47 -15.90 23.34
CA ARG A 208 -21.56 -14.60 23.99
C ARG A 208 -22.98 -14.50 24.54
N ILE A 209 -23.09 -14.56 25.87
CA ILE A 209 -24.34 -14.31 26.56
C ILE A 209 -24.60 -12.82 26.38
N TYR A 210 -25.53 -12.47 25.50
CA TYR A 210 -26.05 -11.11 25.41
C TYR A 210 -27.11 -10.97 26.49
N PRO A 211 -26.83 -10.29 27.62
CA PRO A 211 -27.87 -10.03 28.60
C PRO A 211 -28.96 -9.21 27.91
N VAL A 212 -30.21 -9.64 28.09
CA VAL A 212 -31.36 -8.85 27.66
C VAL A 212 -31.31 -7.50 28.37
N SER A 213 -31.50 -6.40 27.63
CA SER A 213 -31.47 -5.04 28.20
C SER A 213 -32.58 -4.81 29.24
N VAL A 214 -33.63 -5.64 29.20
CA VAL A 214 -34.71 -5.68 30.19
C VAL A 214 -34.97 -7.15 30.55
N PRO A 215 -34.67 -7.61 31.78
CA PRO A 215 -34.99 -8.96 32.19
C PRO A 215 -36.51 -9.16 32.28
N TYR A 216 -36.98 -10.32 31.83
CA TYR A 216 -38.40 -10.67 31.89
C TYR A 216 -38.84 -10.81 33.35
N SER A 217 -39.90 -10.07 33.74
CA SER A 217 -40.54 -10.23 35.04
C SER A 217 -41.91 -10.88 34.87
N ASN A 218 -42.11 -12.04 35.51
CA ASN A 218 -43.39 -12.77 35.46
C ASN A 218 -44.30 -12.33 36.61
N HIS A 219 -44.93 -11.16 36.49
CA HIS A 219 -46.00 -10.75 37.41
C HIS A 219 -47.36 -11.20 36.87
N GLN A 220 -47.76 -12.45 37.15
CA GLN A 220 -49.16 -12.86 37.02
C GLN A 220 -49.96 -12.33 38.22
N SER A 221 -50.32 -11.06 38.18
CA SER A 221 -51.49 -10.57 38.93
C SER A 221 -52.51 -10.10 37.90
N THR A 222 -53.57 -10.89 37.76
CA THR A 222 -54.67 -10.65 36.84
C THR A 222 -55.43 -9.41 37.28
N SER A 223 -55.14 -8.26 36.68
CA SER A 223 -56.06 -7.12 36.62
C SER A 223 -55.76 -6.33 35.37
N LYS A 224 -56.71 -6.34 34.44
CA LYS A 224 -56.70 -5.68 33.12
C LYS A 224 -56.12 -4.26 33.22
N THR A 225 -54.84 -4.10 32.93
CA THR A 225 -54.21 -2.80 32.74
C THR A 225 -53.49 -2.86 31.41
N SER A 226 -54.02 -2.13 30.43
CA SER A 226 -53.39 -1.92 29.14
C SER A 226 -52.06 -1.20 29.36
N VAL A 227 -50.95 -1.85 29.05
CA VAL A 227 -49.63 -1.23 29.10
C VAL A 227 -49.45 -0.38 27.83
N MET A 228 -49.18 0.91 27.98
CA MET A 228 -48.90 1.82 26.86
C MET A 228 -47.39 1.83 26.60
N LEU A 229 -46.95 1.37 25.42
CA LEU A 229 -45.56 1.48 24.98
C LEU A 229 -45.35 2.84 24.29
N SER A 230 -44.27 3.54 24.64
CA SER A 230 -43.84 4.75 23.96
C SER A 230 -42.34 4.70 23.72
N LEU A 231 -41.90 5.01 22.49
CA LEU A 231 -40.50 5.21 22.15
C LEU A 231 -40.27 6.71 21.92
N VAL A 232 -39.29 7.29 22.61
CA VAL A 232 -38.90 8.69 22.40
C VAL A 232 -38.06 8.78 21.13
N MET A 233 -38.56 9.51 20.14
CA MET A 233 -37.73 9.92 19.01
C MET A 233 -36.85 11.08 19.47
N PRO A 234 -35.53 11.07 19.18
CA PRO A 234 -34.70 12.24 19.45
C PRO A 234 -35.26 13.40 18.63
N ALA A 235 -35.68 14.47 19.31
CA ALA A 235 -36.12 15.68 18.64
C ALA A 235 -34.95 16.20 17.79
N GLN A 236 -35.15 16.30 16.47
CA GLN A 236 -34.22 16.96 15.57
C GLN A 236 -34.11 18.43 16.00
N GLY A 237 -33.15 18.73 16.87
CA GLY A 237 -32.72 20.07 17.17
C GLY A 237 -32.07 20.67 15.93
N THR A 238 -32.80 21.60 15.30
CA THR A 238 -32.31 22.67 14.41
C THR A 238 -31.07 22.35 13.57
N LEU A 239 -31.30 21.76 12.40
CA LEU A 239 -30.35 21.83 11.29
C LEU A 239 -30.33 23.26 10.74
N THR A 240 -29.31 24.04 11.07
CA THR A 240 -29.00 25.27 10.32
C THR A 240 -28.26 24.90 9.03
N ASN A 241 -29.06 24.86 7.96
CA ASN A 241 -28.77 25.19 6.56
C ASN A 241 -27.57 24.55 5.83
N GLY A 242 -27.91 23.84 4.75
CA GLY A 242 -26.95 23.41 3.73
C GLY A 242 -27.54 22.44 2.71
N SER A 243 -28.68 22.82 2.11
CA SER A 243 -29.28 22.34 0.86
C SER A 243 -28.94 20.93 0.36
N ASN A 244 -29.95 20.04 0.32
CA ASN A 244 -30.20 19.20 -0.85
C ASN A 244 -31.68 18.88 -0.99
N THR A 245 -32.13 18.96 -2.24
CA THR A 245 -33.49 18.99 -2.74
C THR A 245 -34.29 17.71 -2.46
N ALA A 246 -35.55 17.93 -2.13
CA ALA A 246 -36.58 16.95 -1.87
C ALA A 246 -36.90 16.07 -3.10
N SER A 247 -37.24 14.80 -2.82
CA SER A 247 -38.24 14.08 -3.60
C SER A 247 -39.29 13.55 -2.63
N THR A 248 -40.46 14.16 -2.70
CA THR A 248 -41.72 13.80 -2.03
C THR A 248 -42.23 12.47 -2.54
N LEU A 249 -42.69 11.60 -1.65
CA LEU A 249 -43.72 10.61 -1.96
C LEU A 249 -44.56 10.36 -0.70
N GLU A 250 -45.86 10.53 -0.91
CA GLU A 250 -46.95 10.53 0.05
C GLU A 250 -47.20 9.12 0.62
N GLY A 251 -47.86 9.09 1.77
CA GLY A 251 -48.13 7.87 2.52
C GLY A 251 -49.14 6.95 1.85
N ASP A 252 -49.02 5.67 2.19
CA ASP A 252 -50.16 4.83 2.49
C ASP A 252 -49.71 3.63 3.32
N THR A 253 -50.51 3.31 4.34
CA THR A 253 -50.37 2.10 5.15
C THR A 253 -51.04 0.94 4.38
N PRO A 254 -50.44 -0.25 4.31
CA PRO A 254 -51.23 -1.41 4.74
C PRO A 254 -50.43 -2.52 5.47
N THR A 255 -51.04 -2.96 6.57
CA THR A 255 -51.33 -4.35 6.97
C THR A 255 -50.24 -5.42 7.01
N ALA A 256 -50.12 -6.02 8.21
CA ALA A 256 -49.34 -7.22 8.51
C ALA A 256 -49.77 -8.45 7.70
N GLY A 257 -48.79 -9.20 7.20
CA GLY A 257 -48.99 -10.53 6.65
C GLY A 257 -47.72 -11.11 6.03
N GLN A 258 -47.25 -12.21 6.63
CA GLN A 258 -46.39 -13.25 6.04
C GLN A 258 -44.88 -12.99 5.97
N SER A 259 -44.15 -13.79 6.75
CA SER A 259 -42.70 -14.02 6.65
C SER A 259 -42.31 -14.57 5.27
N PRO A 260 -41.17 -14.14 4.69
CA PRO A 260 -40.51 -14.92 3.66
C PRO A 260 -39.39 -15.77 4.29
N THR A 261 -39.61 -17.08 4.33
CA THR A 261 -38.55 -18.09 4.38
C THR A 261 -37.78 -18.00 3.07
N ALA A 262 -36.51 -17.57 3.10
CA ALA A 262 -35.62 -17.66 1.96
C ALA A 262 -34.86 -18.99 2.01
N THR A 263 -35.28 -19.94 1.19
CA THR A 263 -34.57 -21.21 0.95
C THR A 263 -33.46 -20.95 -0.07
N LEU A 264 -32.21 -21.18 0.31
CA LEU A 264 -31.03 -21.09 -0.56
C LEU A 264 -31.04 -22.27 -1.55
N GLN A 265 -31.25 -22.01 -2.84
CA GLN A 265 -30.99 -22.97 -3.91
C GLN A 265 -29.55 -22.80 -4.42
N SER A 266 -28.72 -23.80 -4.16
CA SER A 266 -27.38 -23.95 -4.75
C SER A 266 -27.49 -24.31 -6.22
N THR A 267 -26.79 -23.58 -7.08
CA THR A 267 -26.57 -23.97 -8.48
C THR A 267 -25.12 -24.40 -8.65
N ASN A 268 -24.90 -25.70 -8.83
CA ASN A 268 -23.61 -26.28 -9.18
C ASN A 268 -23.31 -26.02 -10.66
N THR A 269 -22.30 -25.19 -10.95
CA THR A 269 -21.68 -25.13 -12.29
C THR A 269 -20.28 -25.72 -12.23
N HIS A 270 -20.14 -26.87 -12.89
CA HIS A 270 -18.90 -27.62 -13.06
C HIS A 270 -18.16 -27.05 -14.29
N THR A 271 -16.95 -26.53 -14.12
CA THR A 271 -16.06 -26.18 -15.25
C THR A 271 -14.86 -27.11 -15.23
N GLN A 272 -14.66 -27.83 -16.35
CA GLN A 272 -13.53 -28.73 -16.56
C GLN A 272 -12.36 -27.98 -17.17
N SER A 273 -11.18 -28.18 -16.58
CA SER A 273 -9.90 -27.67 -17.07
C SER A 273 -9.42 -28.47 -18.29
N SER A 274 -8.88 -27.78 -19.30
CA SER A 274 -8.06 -28.37 -20.35
C SER A 274 -6.68 -27.71 -20.31
N SER A 275 -5.65 -28.52 -20.07
CA SER A 275 -4.25 -28.14 -20.14
C SER A 275 -3.70 -28.48 -21.53
N SER A 276 -3.00 -27.56 -22.19
CA SER A 276 -2.11 -27.87 -23.33
C SER A 276 -0.98 -26.85 -23.39
N SER A 277 0.24 -27.37 -23.58
CA SER A 277 1.52 -26.68 -23.46
C SER A 277 2.14 -26.37 -24.84
N SER A 278 3.21 -25.56 -24.81
CA SER A 278 4.30 -25.42 -25.80
C SER A 278 4.31 -24.12 -26.60
N GLY A 279 5.42 -23.36 -26.50
CA GLY A 279 5.66 -22.13 -27.27
C GLY A 279 6.97 -21.42 -26.95
N ASP A 280 8.07 -22.02 -27.40
CA ASP A 280 9.37 -21.47 -27.84
C ASP A 280 9.94 -20.14 -27.30
N GLY A 281 11.17 -20.21 -26.77
CA GLY A 281 11.92 -19.12 -26.15
C GLY A 281 12.86 -18.40 -27.12
N SER A 282 12.31 -17.54 -27.99
CA SER A 282 13.12 -16.72 -28.91
C SER A 282 12.76 -15.23 -28.89
N LEU A 283 12.82 -14.59 -27.70
CA LEU A 283 12.57 -13.15 -27.53
C LEU A 283 13.84 -12.29 -27.37
N PHE A 284 15.05 -12.85 -27.40
CA PHE A 284 16.28 -12.09 -27.11
C PHE A 284 17.21 -11.80 -28.30
N ARG A 285 16.79 -11.98 -29.55
CA ARG A 285 17.71 -11.83 -30.71
C ARG A 285 17.58 -10.55 -31.54
N GLN A 286 17.06 -9.45 -31.00
CA GLN A 286 17.18 -8.15 -31.66
C GLN A 286 17.58 -7.04 -30.68
N ARG A 287 18.86 -7.04 -30.28
CA ARG A 287 19.51 -5.80 -29.82
C ARG A 287 20.04 -5.05 -31.04
N GLY A 288 19.36 -3.96 -31.35
CA GLY A 288 19.85 -2.94 -32.28
C GLY A 288 21.14 -2.27 -31.78
N SER A 289 21.81 -1.64 -32.73
CA SER A 289 23.18 -1.14 -32.79
C SER A 289 23.64 -0.08 -31.77
N GLN A 290 23.24 -0.16 -30.49
CA GLN A 290 23.65 0.81 -29.45
C GLN A 290 24.00 0.15 -28.11
N ALA A 291 24.99 -0.74 -28.11
CA ALA A 291 25.62 -1.23 -26.88
C ALA A 291 26.99 -0.56 -26.70
N ALA A 292 27.30 -0.13 -25.47
CA ALA A 292 28.63 0.34 -25.11
C ALA A 292 29.67 -0.76 -25.39
N GLN A 293 30.77 -0.42 -26.05
CA GLN A 293 31.84 -1.37 -26.37
C GLN A 293 32.49 -1.85 -25.06
N PRO A 294 32.57 -3.17 -24.81
CA PRO A 294 33.31 -3.69 -23.68
C PRO A 294 34.81 -3.39 -23.80
N ASP A 295 35.50 -3.31 -22.67
CA ASP A 295 36.95 -3.15 -22.61
C ASP A 295 37.70 -4.41 -23.10
N GLU A 296 39.04 -4.36 -23.15
CA GLU A 296 39.89 -5.47 -23.60
C GLU A 296 39.72 -6.76 -22.77
N THR A 297 39.06 -6.69 -21.62
CA THR A 297 38.71 -7.85 -20.77
C THR A 297 37.27 -8.32 -20.94
N GLY A 298 36.53 -7.77 -21.90
CA GLY A 298 35.14 -8.09 -22.16
C GLY A 298 34.17 -7.48 -21.14
N ARG A 299 34.63 -6.56 -20.29
CA ARG A 299 33.80 -5.93 -19.25
C ARG A 299 33.35 -4.55 -19.71
N VAL A 300 32.10 -4.23 -19.45
CA VAL A 300 31.59 -2.87 -19.62
C VAL A 300 32.00 -2.07 -18.37
N PRO A 301 32.58 -0.87 -18.51
CA PRO A 301 32.92 -0.04 -17.36
C PRO A 301 31.71 0.17 -16.44
N PRO A 302 31.88 0.09 -15.11
CA PRO A 302 30.78 0.31 -14.18
C PRO A 302 30.23 1.73 -14.36
N TYR A 303 28.93 1.83 -14.62
CA TYR A 303 28.23 3.10 -14.80
C TYR A 303 28.05 3.87 -13.48
N VAL A 304 28.34 3.22 -12.35
CA VAL A 304 28.22 3.76 -11.00
C VAL A 304 29.55 3.57 -10.28
N ASP A 305 30.11 4.65 -9.75
CA ASP A 305 31.32 4.61 -8.94
C ASP A 305 30.95 4.50 -7.45
N PHE A 306 31.25 3.34 -6.86
CA PHE A 306 31.03 3.07 -5.43
C PHE A 306 32.25 3.43 -4.57
N THR A 307 33.29 4.05 -5.13
CA THR A 307 34.54 4.36 -4.40
C THR A 307 34.29 5.31 -3.24
N GLN A 308 33.40 6.30 -3.39
CA GLN A 308 33.02 7.18 -2.28
C GLN A 308 32.25 6.43 -1.18
N PHE A 309 31.35 5.52 -1.55
CA PHE A 309 30.64 4.67 -0.60
C PHE A 309 31.62 3.82 0.22
N TYR A 310 32.58 3.15 -0.43
CA TYR A 310 33.57 2.34 0.27
C TYR A 310 34.49 3.16 1.19
N ARG A 311 34.81 4.41 0.82
CA ARG A 311 35.56 5.31 1.73
C ARG A 311 34.78 5.63 2.99
N LEU A 312 33.50 6.03 2.83
CA LEU A 312 32.63 6.38 3.96
C LEU A 312 32.33 5.18 4.86
N TRP A 313 32.12 4.01 4.24
CA TRP A 313 31.89 2.74 4.94
C TRP A 313 33.10 2.27 5.74
N GLY A 314 34.30 2.40 5.17
CA GLY A 314 35.55 1.99 5.81
C GLY A 314 35.89 2.82 7.04
N SER A 315 35.60 4.12 7.03
CA SER A 315 35.83 5.01 8.18
C SER A 315 34.92 4.73 9.39
N ASP A 316 33.74 4.15 9.19
CA ASP A 316 32.77 3.88 10.27
C ASP A 316 32.97 2.49 10.92
N HIS A 317 33.82 1.64 10.32
CA HIS A 317 34.04 0.25 10.77
C HIS A 317 35.51 -0.08 11.09
N SER A 318 36.41 0.91 11.09
CA SER A 318 37.84 0.70 11.37
C SER A 318 38.30 1.03 12.80
N GLU A 319 37.39 1.23 13.76
CA GLU A 319 37.76 1.43 15.18
C GLU A 319 37.45 0.19 16.07
N GLY A 320 37.61 -1.02 15.53
CA GLY A 320 37.23 -2.26 16.24
C GLY A 320 38.19 -3.45 16.17
N GLN A 321 39.39 -3.34 15.58
CA GLN A 321 40.37 -4.43 15.61
C GLN A 321 41.77 -3.92 15.93
N GLY A 322 41.99 -3.70 17.22
CA GLY A 322 43.31 -3.72 17.83
C GLY A 322 43.39 -4.84 18.87
N LEU A 323 44.45 -5.65 18.78
CA LEU A 323 45.08 -6.47 19.83
C LEU A 323 44.50 -7.87 20.11
N SER A 324 45.18 -8.91 19.59
CA SER A 324 45.90 -9.93 20.39
C SER A 324 46.33 -11.12 19.51
N GLY A 325 47.57 -11.60 19.70
CA GLY A 325 47.98 -12.91 19.18
C GLY A 325 49.41 -13.00 18.64
N ASP A 326 50.39 -12.65 19.48
CA ASP A 326 51.75 -13.16 19.41
C ASP A 326 51.75 -14.70 19.41
N LEU A 327 52.60 -15.33 18.57
CA LEU A 327 53.34 -16.58 18.82
C LEU A 327 54.18 -16.95 17.58
N GLY A 328 55.50 -16.95 17.76
CA GLY A 328 56.53 -17.22 16.74
C GLY A 328 56.77 -18.70 16.39
N PRO A 329 57.81 -18.98 15.57
CA PRO A 329 57.95 -20.23 14.81
C PRO A 329 58.77 -21.32 15.51
N GLN A 330 58.52 -22.58 15.12
CA GLN A 330 59.49 -23.67 15.12
C GLN A 330 59.69 -24.17 13.69
#